data_AF-A0A0W0ZQI8-F1
#
_entry.id   AF-A0A0W0ZQI8-F1
#
_cell.length_a   1.000
_cell.length_b   1.000
_cell.length_c   1.000
_cell.angle_alpha   90.00
_cell.angle_beta   90.00
_cell.angle_gamma   90.00
#
_symmetry.space_group_name_H-M   'P 1'
#
loop_
_entity.id
_entity.type
_entity.pdbx_description
1 polymer ?
#
loop_
_entity_poly.entity_id
_entity_poly.type
_entity_poly.pdbx_seq_one_letter_code
_entity_poly.pdbx_strand_id
1 'polypeptide(L)'
;MFDFIYHATQEATSPQDLASRLKDRHIDARKIKQPLITAAACLALEEQHEKVKWLWELGASADEIARAYAMKANHRKVMEYQLPPCNASVDRIAEGYAFAGNTLKVGEYRTKYKASVHAIARGYALAGNGPKVAEYQRIYKASVHEIARGYALAGNAPKVEEYRKTYKASVHAIAHSYALAGNDDKVEKYRTTHKANIDEIAKGYALAGNDRKVEAYRTKHKASVDAIAEGYATAGNHIKVEEYRTKHKASVHAIAKGYALAGNDGKVEEYRTIHKARASDIVKGYALARNHTKVEEYRTTYNASVHSIAKYYALAGDDEKVEIYRFRLNANKDVIAQSYAIMGNHDKVDEYYMTHHASASAIAQGYAIAGNDDKVEEYRMLYQVNPVAIVHGYALAGNHEKVEEYRTTYNISANDIAQGYAFAGNHDKVEEYRTKHKARVKSIIEGYALAQNQEKLREYDINKLLSGYLEDRKKVVDSSGKTKEYFHRFFTCLQKSFKQKNDAVVAVQNALKPKEQRDPSLKEINLIEHLSTLIDGRLGNELNALIKSGKADELVDQKVRTITEFVYALQAKAAPALQI
;
A
#
# COMPACT_ATOMS: atom_id res chain seq x y z
N MET A 1 -20.48 -1.27 -21.40
CA MET A 1 -21.08 -1.66 -20.10
C MET A 1 -22.00 -0.56 -19.58
N PHE A 2 -21.54 0.69 -19.42
CA PHE A 2 -22.40 1.82 -19.02
C PHE A 2 -23.71 1.90 -19.83
N ASP A 3 -23.64 1.94 -21.16
CA ASP A 3 -24.84 2.11 -22.01
C ASP A 3 -25.84 0.97 -21.80
N PHE A 4 -25.34 -0.27 -21.68
CA PHE A 4 -26.18 -1.42 -21.38
C PHE A 4 -26.94 -1.26 -20.06
N ILE A 5 -26.25 -0.84 -18.99
CA ILE A 5 -26.89 -0.64 -17.68
C ILE A 5 -27.92 0.47 -17.75
N TYR A 6 -27.56 1.61 -18.35
CA TYR A 6 -28.46 2.74 -18.51
C TYR A 6 -29.73 2.37 -19.30
N HIS A 7 -29.59 1.72 -20.46
CA HIS A 7 -30.74 1.30 -21.27
C HIS A 7 -31.57 0.19 -20.60
N ALA A 8 -30.92 -0.81 -19.98
CA ALA A 8 -31.64 -1.82 -19.22
C ALA A 8 -32.45 -1.21 -18.06
N THR A 9 -31.91 -0.18 -17.39
CA THR A 9 -32.66 0.58 -16.39
C THR A 9 -33.83 1.34 -16.97
N GLN A 10 -33.66 2.00 -18.12
CA GLN A 10 -34.76 2.68 -18.82
C GLN A 10 -35.91 1.72 -19.15
N GLU A 11 -35.58 0.58 -19.76
CA GLU A 11 -36.55 -0.42 -20.22
C GLU A 11 -37.22 -1.22 -19.11
N ALA A 12 -36.59 -1.33 -17.94
CA ALA A 12 -37.11 -2.16 -16.86
C ALA A 12 -38.49 -1.67 -16.38
N THR A 13 -39.44 -2.59 -16.21
CA THR A 13 -40.80 -2.25 -15.75
C THR A 13 -40.96 -2.36 -14.23
N SER A 14 -40.02 -3.01 -13.54
CA SER A 14 -39.99 -3.16 -12.09
C SER A 14 -38.56 -3.35 -11.56
N PRO A 15 -38.33 -3.22 -10.23
CA PRO A 15 -37.04 -3.55 -9.61
C PRO A 15 -36.59 -4.99 -9.88
N GLN A 16 -37.53 -5.95 -9.89
CA GLN A 16 -37.23 -7.37 -10.11
C GLN A 16 -36.83 -7.65 -11.57
N ASP A 17 -37.49 -7.00 -12.54
CA ASP A 17 -37.08 -7.05 -13.95
C ASP A 17 -35.68 -6.47 -14.12
N LEU A 18 -35.41 -5.31 -13.49
CA LEU A 18 -34.08 -4.70 -13.52
C LEU A 18 -33.00 -5.62 -12.92
N ALA A 19 -33.27 -6.22 -11.76
CA ALA A 19 -32.36 -7.17 -11.10
C ALA A 19 -32.01 -8.34 -12.02
N SER A 20 -33.00 -8.88 -12.73
CA SER A 20 -32.81 -9.97 -13.69
C SER A 20 -31.93 -9.53 -14.88
N ARG A 21 -32.21 -8.36 -15.46
CA ARG A 21 -31.45 -7.80 -16.60
C ARG A 21 -30.00 -7.49 -16.25
N LEU A 22 -29.74 -7.06 -15.02
CA LEU A 22 -28.41 -6.67 -14.54
C LEU A 22 -27.69 -7.77 -13.76
N LYS A 23 -28.22 -8.99 -13.75
CA LYS A 23 -27.60 -10.11 -13.06
C LYS A 23 -26.15 -10.32 -13.51
N ASP A 24 -25.25 -10.42 -12.54
CA ASP A 24 -23.81 -10.60 -12.75
C ASP A 24 -23.19 -9.49 -13.63
N ARG A 25 -23.66 -8.24 -13.46
CA ARG A 25 -23.08 -7.05 -14.11
C ARG A 25 -22.48 -6.12 -13.08
N HIS A 26 -21.41 -5.43 -13.49
CA HIS A 26 -20.81 -4.37 -12.69
C HIS A 26 -21.64 -3.08 -12.82
N ILE A 27 -22.49 -2.80 -11.83
CA ILE A 27 -23.52 -1.74 -11.86
C ILE A 27 -22.93 -0.33 -11.96
N ASP A 28 -21.80 -0.07 -11.30
CA ASP A 28 -21.14 1.24 -11.30
C ASP A 28 -20.19 1.45 -12.49
N ALA A 29 -20.47 0.81 -13.63
CA ALA A 29 -19.70 1.06 -14.84
C ALA A 29 -19.81 2.53 -15.24
N ARG A 30 -18.65 3.13 -15.56
CA ARG A 30 -18.52 4.56 -15.83
C ARG A 30 -18.68 4.89 -17.32
N LYS A 31 -19.23 6.06 -17.61
CA LYS A 31 -19.41 6.58 -18.97
C LYS A 31 -18.07 6.93 -19.60
N ILE A 32 -17.88 6.52 -20.85
CA ILE A 32 -16.65 6.80 -21.61
C ILE A 32 -16.43 8.31 -21.72
N LYS A 33 -15.20 8.77 -21.44
CA LYS A 33 -14.79 10.20 -21.41
C LYS A 33 -15.51 11.07 -20.36
N GLN A 34 -16.38 10.49 -19.54
CA GLN A 34 -17.03 11.15 -18.40
C GLN A 34 -16.92 10.22 -17.20
N PRO A 35 -15.69 9.94 -16.71
CA PRO A 35 -15.45 8.84 -15.79
C PRO A 35 -16.12 9.02 -14.44
N LEU A 36 -16.55 10.23 -14.09
CA LEU A 36 -17.27 10.48 -12.86
C LEU A 36 -18.75 10.10 -12.97
N ILE A 37 -19.27 9.78 -14.15
CA ILE A 37 -20.70 9.49 -14.35
C ILE A 37 -20.93 7.98 -14.46
N THR A 38 -21.54 7.38 -13.43
CA THR A 38 -22.14 6.04 -13.48
C THR A 38 -23.56 6.09 -14.03
N ALA A 39 -24.17 4.96 -14.36
CA ALA A 39 -25.55 4.93 -14.87
C ALA A 39 -26.55 5.55 -13.87
N ALA A 40 -26.43 5.21 -12.58
CA ALA A 40 -27.26 5.78 -11.52
C ALA A 40 -27.03 7.29 -11.35
N ALA A 41 -25.77 7.76 -11.43
CA ALA A 41 -25.46 9.18 -11.41
C ALA A 41 -26.06 9.93 -12.62
N CYS A 42 -26.03 9.33 -13.82
CA CYS A 42 -26.64 9.91 -15.03
C CYS A 42 -28.15 10.08 -14.86
N LEU A 43 -28.83 9.03 -14.38
CA LEU A 43 -30.27 9.07 -14.09
C LEU A 43 -30.62 10.09 -12.99
N ALA A 44 -29.74 10.28 -12.01
CA ALA A 44 -29.90 11.31 -10.98
C ALA A 44 -29.78 12.72 -11.57
N LEU A 45 -28.86 12.95 -12.52
CA LEU A 45 -28.74 14.22 -13.24
C LEU A 45 -29.98 14.52 -14.10
N GLU A 46 -30.61 13.46 -14.63
CA GLU A 46 -31.87 13.49 -15.39
C GLU A 46 -33.12 13.46 -14.48
N GLU A 47 -32.94 13.49 -13.16
CA GLU A 47 -34.01 13.51 -12.15
C GLU A 47 -34.97 12.30 -12.20
N GLN A 48 -34.50 11.16 -12.71
CA GLN A 48 -35.26 9.90 -12.77
C GLN A 48 -35.22 9.13 -11.44
N HIS A 49 -35.78 9.75 -10.40
CA HIS A 49 -35.60 9.33 -9.00
C HIS A 49 -35.96 7.88 -8.69
N GLU A 50 -37.01 7.34 -9.32
CA GLU A 50 -37.45 5.96 -9.11
C GLU A 50 -36.42 4.95 -9.65
N LYS A 51 -35.97 5.17 -10.88
CA LYS A 51 -34.93 4.35 -11.52
C LYS A 51 -33.60 4.41 -10.78
N VAL A 52 -33.23 5.58 -10.26
CA VAL A 52 -32.05 5.75 -9.39
C VAL A 52 -32.18 4.89 -8.14
N LYS A 53 -33.35 4.89 -7.50
CA LYS A 53 -33.61 4.08 -6.31
C LYS A 53 -33.47 2.59 -6.62
N TRP A 54 -34.01 2.12 -7.75
CA TRP A 54 -33.87 0.70 -8.14
C TRP A 54 -32.41 0.31 -8.33
N LEU A 55 -31.60 1.14 -8.98
CA LEU A 55 -30.16 0.87 -9.13
C LEU A 55 -29.41 0.88 -7.79
N TRP A 56 -29.75 1.81 -6.89
CA TRP A 56 -29.18 1.84 -5.55
C TRP A 56 -29.51 0.58 -4.75
N GLU A 57 -30.75 0.08 -4.81
CA GLU A 57 -31.18 -1.17 -4.17
C GLU A 57 -30.41 -2.39 -4.71
N LEU A 58 -29.92 -2.32 -5.95
CA LEU A 58 -29.05 -3.34 -6.55
C LEU A 58 -27.57 -3.15 -6.22
N GLY A 59 -27.20 -2.10 -5.48
CA GLY A 59 -25.85 -1.85 -5.00
C GLY A 59 -25.09 -0.75 -5.76
N ALA A 60 -25.77 0.10 -6.54
CA ALA A 60 -25.12 1.29 -7.11
C ALA A 60 -24.62 2.24 -6.02
N SER A 61 -23.49 2.90 -6.29
CA SER A 61 -22.82 3.79 -5.34
C SER A 61 -23.70 4.98 -4.91
N ALA A 62 -24.05 5.02 -3.61
CA ALA A 62 -24.77 6.15 -3.00
C ALA A 62 -23.97 7.46 -3.11
N ASP A 63 -22.63 7.39 -3.06
CA ASP A 63 -21.73 8.53 -3.21
C ASP A 63 -21.87 9.21 -4.56
N GLU A 64 -21.85 8.43 -5.65
CA GLU A 64 -21.95 8.99 -7.01
C GLU A 64 -23.36 9.53 -7.30
N ILE A 65 -24.39 8.88 -6.74
CA ILE A 65 -25.79 9.36 -6.81
C ILE A 65 -25.96 10.69 -6.07
N ALA A 66 -25.50 10.76 -4.82
CA ALA A 66 -25.63 11.96 -4.00
C ALA A 66 -24.83 13.13 -4.59
N ARG A 67 -23.63 12.87 -5.12
CA ARG A 67 -22.83 13.86 -5.84
C ARG A 67 -23.56 14.39 -7.07
N ALA A 68 -24.20 13.52 -7.86
CA ALA A 68 -25.00 13.93 -9.02
C ALA A 68 -26.19 14.82 -8.63
N TYR A 69 -26.94 14.47 -7.58
CA TYR A 69 -28.00 15.35 -7.06
C TYR A 69 -27.47 16.69 -6.55
N ALA A 70 -26.29 16.71 -5.93
CA ALA A 70 -25.64 17.95 -5.50
C ALA A 70 -25.22 18.82 -6.69
N MET A 71 -24.73 18.22 -7.77
CA MET A 71 -24.43 18.92 -9.04
C MET A 71 -25.68 19.59 -9.65
N LYS A 72 -26.87 18.99 -9.45
CA LYS A 72 -28.17 19.53 -9.85
C LYS A 72 -28.80 20.47 -8.82
N ALA A 73 -28.14 20.71 -7.70
CA ALA A 73 -28.68 21.44 -6.55
C ALA A 73 -30.00 20.87 -5.99
N ASN A 74 -30.26 19.57 -6.16
CA ASN A 74 -31.45 18.91 -5.62
C ASN A 74 -31.24 18.52 -4.15
N HIS A 75 -31.33 19.51 -3.26
CA HIS A 75 -31.01 19.38 -1.83
C HIS A 75 -31.80 18.29 -1.11
N ARG A 76 -33.08 18.11 -1.48
CA ARG A 76 -33.94 17.09 -0.88
C ARG A 76 -33.39 15.69 -1.14
N LYS A 77 -33.02 15.41 -2.39
CA LYS A 77 -32.45 14.11 -2.77
C LYS A 77 -31.04 13.90 -2.22
N VAL A 78 -30.24 14.96 -2.13
CA VAL A 78 -28.94 14.87 -1.42
C VAL A 78 -29.14 14.40 0.02
N MET A 79 -30.08 14.98 0.76
CA MET A 79 -30.35 14.57 2.15
C MET A 79 -30.85 13.13 2.28
N GLU A 80 -31.66 12.66 1.32
CA GLU A 80 -32.15 11.27 1.27
C GLU A 80 -31.01 10.26 1.17
N TYR A 81 -29.97 10.55 0.38
CA TYR A 81 -28.81 9.66 0.21
C TYR A 81 -27.70 9.89 1.24
N GLN A 82 -27.65 11.06 1.89
CA GLN A 82 -26.69 11.31 2.96
C GLN A 82 -27.04 10.55 4.26
N LEU A 83 -28.33 10.39 4.56
CA LEU A 83 -28.79 9.77 5.80
C LEU A 83 -28.81 8.23 5.72
N PRO A 84 -28.88 7.54 6.86
CA PRO A 84 -29.12 6.10 6.88
C PRO A 84 -30.38 5.73 6.09
N PRO A 85 -30.38 4.63 5.33
CA PRO A 85 -29.32 3.60 5.27
C PRO A 85 -28.17 3.88 4.26
N CYS A 86 -28.27 4.95 3.46
CA CYS A 86 -27.36 5.19 2.34
C CYS A 86 -25.97 5.67 2.77
N ASN A 87 -25.91 6.59 3.75
CA ASN A 87 -24.67 7.13 4.33
C ASN A 87 -23.67 7.67 3.28
N ALA A 88 -24.16 8.33 2.23
CA ALA A 88 -23.28 8.89 1.20
C ALA A 88 -22.27 9.88 1.78
N SER A 89 -21.05 9.84 1.26
CA SER A 89 -19.91 10.65 1.68
C SER A 89 -20.20 12.14 1.58
N VAL A 90 -20.04 12.84 2.71
CA VAL A 90 -20.15 14.31 2.79
C VAL A 90 -19.14 15.01 1.89
N ASP A 91 -17.98 14.39 1.66
CA ASP A 91 -16.93 14.92 0.77
C ASP A 91 -17.37 14.84 -0.70
N ARG A 92 -18.00 13.73 -1.09
CA ARG A 92 -18.52 13.55 -2.45
C ARG A 92 -19.68 14.50 -2.73
N ILE A 93 -20.56 14.70 -1.76
CA ILE A 93 -21.65 15.67 -1.85
C ILE A 93 -21.09 17.10 -1.97
N ALA A 94 -20.14 17.48 -1.12
CA ALA A 94 -19.53 18.81 -1.15
C ALA A 94 -18.77 19.08 -2.46
N GLU A 95 -18.07 18.07 -3.01
CA GLU A 95 -17.47 18.12 -4.35
C GLU A 95 -18.53 18.40 -5.43
N GLY A 96 -19.71 17.76 -5.35
CA GLY A 96 -20.83 17.99 -6.27
C GLY A 96 -21.40 19.41 -6.19
N TYR A 97 -21.61 19.94 -4.98
CA TYR A 97 -22.05 21.34 -4.81
C TYR A 97 -21.00 22.35 -5.25
N ALA A 98 -19.71 22.06 -5.03
CA ALA A 98 -18.62 22.89 -5.51
C ALA A 98 -18.57 22.92 -7.04
N PHE A 99 -18.76 21.75 -7.68
CA PHE A 99 -18.89 21.67 -9.13
C PHE A 99 -20.06 22.51 -9.65
N ALA A 100 -21.21 22.47 -8.98
CA ALA A 100 -22.37 23.29 -9.33
C ALA A 100 -22.19 24.80 -9.05
N GLY A 101 -21.12 25.21 -8.37
CA GLY A 101 -20.93 26.59 -7.93
C GLY A 101 -21.84 27.01 -6.76
N ASN A 102 -22.48 26.06 -6.06
CA ASN A 102 -23.38 26.37 -4.94
C ASN A 102 -22.58 26.68 -3.66
N THR A 103 -22.09 27.92 -3.54
CA THR A 103 -21.22 28.35 -2.45
C THR A 103 -21.88 28.29 -1.08
N LEU A 104 -23.21 28.49 -1.00
CA LEU A 104 -23.97 28.41 0.25
C LEU A 104 -23.92 26.98 0.81
N LYS A 105 -24.24 25.98 -0.01
CA LYS A 105 -24.20 24.57 0.40
C LYS A 105 -22.78 24.09 0.62
N VAL A 106 -21.81 24.52 -0.19
CA VAL A 106 -20.40 24.24 0.10
C VAL A 106 -20.01 24.78 1.48
N GLY A 107 -20.43 26.01 1.82
CA GLY A 107 -20.23 26.60 3.14
C GLY A 107 -20.84 25.75 4.26
N GLU A 108 -22.09 25.32 4.10
CA GLU A 108 -22.78 24.43 5.05
C GLU A 108 -22.04 23.10 5.23
N TYR A 109 -21.67 22.42 4.14
CA TYR A 109 -21.00 21.12 4.20
C TYR A 109 -19.62 21.20 4.84
N ARG A 110 -18.86 22.26 4.56
CA ARG A 110 -17.57 22.49 5.20
C ARG A 110 -17.71 22.73 6.70
N THR A 111 -18.67 23.55 7.14
CA THR A 111 -18.75 23.99 8.55
C THR A 111 -19.52 23.01 9.44
N LYS A 112 -20.69 22.56 8.98
CA LYS A 112 -21.62 21.69 9.72
C LYS A 112 -21.24 20.22 9.56
N TYR A 113 -21.02 19.78 8.33
CA TYR A 113 -20.76 18.36 8.01
C TYR A 113 -19.27 18.01 7.92
N LYS A 114 -18.38 18.99 8.15
CA LYS A 114 -16.92 18.83 8.16
C LYS A 114 -16.34 18.25 6.87
N ALA A 115 -16.97 18.54 5.73
CA ALA A 115 -16.50 18.09 4.44
C ALA A 115 -15.09 18.62 4.14
N SER A 116 -14.26 17.77 3.53
CA SER A 116 -12.88 18.04 3.18
C SER A 116 -12.75 19.24 2.26
N VAL A 117 -11.91 20.20 2.67
CA VAL A 117 -11.53 21.36 1.85
C VAL A 117 -10.84 20.92 0.55
N HIS A 118 -10.18 19.76 0.55
CA HIS A 118 -9.54 19.19 -0.64
C HIS A 118 -10.56 18.66 -1.65
N ALA A 119 -11.61 17.98 -1.17
CA ALA A 119 -12.70 17.50 -2.03
C ALA A 119 -13.48 18.66 -2.66
N ILE A 120 -13.75 19.71 -1.88
CA ILE A 120 -14.38 20.94 -2.36
C ILE A 120 -13.52 21.62 -3.43
N ALA A 121 -12.22 21.81 -3.16
CA ALA A 121 -11.31 22.44 -4.12
C ALA A 121 -11.20 21.64 -5.42
N ARG A 122 -11.18 20.30 -5.34
CA ARG A 122 -11.23 19.42 -6.51
C ARG A 122 -12.51 19.61 -7.31
N GLY A 123 -13.67 19.75 -6.66
CA GLY A 123 -14.95 20.04 -7.32
C GLY A 123 -14.95 21.38 -8.06
N TYR A 124 -14.43 22.45 -7.44
CA TYR A 124 -14.26 23.74 -8.12
C TYR A 124 -13.28 23.67 -9.30
N ALA A 125 -12.17 22.94 -9.15
CA ALA A 125 -11.20 22.74 -10.22
C ALA A 125 -11.78 21.95 -11.39
N LEU A 126 -12.57 20.92 -11.09
CA LEU A 126 -13.31 20.12 -12.08
C LEU A 126 -14.29 20.99 -12.88
N ALA A 127 -14.96 21.95 -12.23
CA ALA A 127 -15.84 22.93 -12.88
C ALA A 127 -15.09 24.10 -13.56
N GLY A 128 -13.77 24.19 -13.42
CA GLY A 128 -12.98 25.30 -13.96
C GLY A 128 -13.13 26.63 -13.21
N ASN A 129 -13.65 26.63 -11.97
CA ASN A 129 -13.86 27.84 -11.16
C ASN A 129 -12.55 28.32 -10.52
N GLY A 130 -11.71 28.99 -11.31
CA GLY A 130 -10.40 29.51 -10.89
C GLY A 130 -10.43 30.38 -9.62
N PRO A 131 -11.35 31.36 -9.48
CA PRO A 131 -11.42 32.19 -8.27
C PRO A 131 -11.66 31.39 -6.99
N LYS A 132 -12.59 30.42 -7.01
CA LYS A 132 -12.86 29.57 -5.85
C LYS A 132 -11.74 28.58 -5.57
N VAL A 133 -11.08 28.05 -6.60
CA VAL A 133 -9.87 27.24 -6.42
C VAL A 133 -8.78 28.04 -5.71
N ALA A 134 -8.52 29.28 -6.15
CA ALA A 134 -7.52 30.14 -5.52
C ALA A 134 -7.88 30.51 -4.07
N GLU A 135 -9.15 30.76 -3.79
CA GLU A 135 -9.66 30.96 -2.42
C GLU A 135 -9.39 29.74 -1.55
N TYR A 136 -9.76 28.54 -2.00
CA TYR A 136 -9.58 27.31 -1.23
C TYR A 136 -8.12 26.92 -1.05
N GLN A 137 -7.27 27.17 -2.04
CA GLN A 137 -5.84 26.96 -1.90
C GLN A 137 -5.23 27.96 -0.90
N ARG A 138 -5.55 29.26 -1.00
CA ARG A 138 -4.89 30.30 -0.21
C ARG A 138 -5.41 30.37 1.23
N ILE A 139 -6.73 30.34 1.39
CA ILE A 139 -7.40 30.55 2.68
C ILE A 139 -7.59 29.23 3.41
N TYR A 140 -8.06 28.20 2.70
CA TYR A 140 -8.40 26.90 3.28
C TYR A 140 -7.32 25.83 3.08
N LYS A 141 -6.16 26.22 2.52
CA LYS A 141 -4.96 25.37 2.39
C LYS A 141 -5.25 24.04 1.70
N ALA A 142 -6.13 24.07 0.70
CA ALA A 142 -6.46 22.87 -0.05
C ALA A 142 -5.23 22.33 -0.82
N SER A 143 -5.06 21.01 -0.82
CA SER A 143 -3.93 20.33 -1.46
C SER A 143 -3.85 20.68 -2.94
N VAL A 144 -2.66 21.13 -3.35
CA VAL A 144 -2.31 21.42 -4.76
C VAL A 144 -2.40 20.16 -5.62
N HIS A 145 -2.21 18.98 -5.03
CA HIS A 145 -2.35 17.69 -5.71
C HIS A 145 -3.81 17.41 -6.06
N GLU A 146 -4.73 17.61 -5.11
CA GLU A 146 -6.17 17.39 -5.31
C GLU A 146 -6.77 18.40 -6.30
N ILE A 147 -6.30 19.64 -6.28
CA ILE A 147 -6.67 20.66 -7.29
C ILE A 147 -6.20 20.23 -8.69
N ALA A 148 -4.94 19.81 -8.82
CA ALA A 148 -4.39 19.36 -10.09
C ALA A 148 -5.14 18.12 -10.62
N ARG A 149 -5.57 17.20 -9.74
CA ARG A 149 -6.43 16.07 -10.10
C ARG A 149 -7.76 16.52 -10.68
N GLY A 150 -8.40 17.53 -10.08
CA GLY A 150 -9.65 18.11 -10.58
C GLY A 150 -9.50 18.68 -11.99
N TYR A 151 -8.46 19.48 -12.23
CA TYR A 151 -8.18 20.01 -13.56
C TYR A 151 -7.82 18.92 -14.59
N ALA A 152 -7.09 17.88 -14.18
CA ALA A 152 -6.76 16.75 -15.05
C ALA A 152 -8.00 15.96 -15.47
N LEU A 153 -8.93 15.73 -14.53
CA LEU A 153 -10.23 15.11 -14.81
C LEU A 153 -11.09 15.97 -15.74
N ALA A 154 -11.03 17.29 -15.61
CA ALA A 154 -11.70 18.24 -16.50
C ALA A 154 -11.02 18.36 -17.89
N GLY A 155 -9.83 17.79 -18.07
CA GLY A 155 -9.04 17.96 -19.29
C GLY A 155 -8.40 19.34 -19.46
N ASN A 156 -8.33 20.17 -18.41
CA ASN A 156 -7.74 21.52 -18.46
C ASN A 156 -6.20 21.44 -18.38
N ALA A 157 -5.58 21.08 -19.50
CA ALA A 157 -4.12 20.91 -19.58
C ALA A 157 -3.31 22.16 -19.18
N PRO A 158 -3.70 23.41 -19.55
CA PRO A 158 -2.99 24.61 -19.11
C PRO A 158 -2.91 24.72 -17.58
N LYS A 159 -4.04 24.57 -16.88
CA LYS A 159 -4.06 24.63 -15.41
C LYS A 159 -3.32 23.47 -14.76
N VAL A 160 -3.38 22.27 -15.33
CA VAL A 160 -2.59 21.13 -14.83
C VAL A 160 -1.09 21.43 -14.89
N GLU A 161 -0.59 22.00 -15.99
CA GLU A 161 0.83 22.33 -16.12
C GLU A 161 1.24 23.50 -15.23
N GLU A 162 0.37 24.50 -15.01
CA GLU A 162 0.57 25.55 -14.01
C GLU A 162 0.76 24.94 -12.62
N TYR A 163 -0.14 24.05 -12.19
CA TYR A 163 -0.04 23.40 -10.88
C TYR A 163 1.17 22.48 -10.75
N ARG A 164 1.54 21.76 -11.81
CA ARG A 164 2.75 20.93 -11.80
C ARG A 164 4.02 21.78 -11.70
N LYS A 165 4.13 22.87 -12.47
CA LYS A 165 5.36 23.66 -12.56
C LYS A 165 5.51 24.63 -11.38
N THR A 166 4.47 25.39 -11.09
CA THR A 166 4.47 26.46 -10.08
C THR A 166 4.22 25.91 -8.70
N TYR A 167 3.20 25.06 -8.55
CA TYR A 167 2.76 24.54 -7.25
C TYR A 167 3.26 23.12 -6.96
N LYS A 168 4.16 22.59 -7.79
CA LYS A 168 4.80 21.27 -7.64
C LYS A 168 3.82 20.12 -7.43
N ALA A 169 2.66 20.16 -8.09
CA ALA A 169 1.68 19.10 -7.97
C ALA A 169 2.23 17.75 -8.49
N SER A 170 1.93 16.67 -7.76
CA SER A 170 2.43 15.32 -8.03
C SER A 170 2.09 14.85 -9.45
N VAL A 171 3.13 14.46 -10.19
CA VAL A 171 3.01 13.89 -11.54
C VAL A 171 2.27 12.56 -11.54
N HIS A 172 2.33 11.80 -10.44
CA HIS A 172 1.63 10.52 -10.27
C HIS A 172 0.13 10.73 -10.12
N ALA A 173 -0.27 11.66 -9.24
CA ALA A 173 -1.68 12.01 -9.04
C ALA A 173 -2.33 12.54 -10.33
N ILE A 174 -1.59 13.38 -11.08
CA ILE A 174 -2.06 13.89 -12.38
C ILE A 174 -2.23 12.77 -13.40
N ALA A 175 -1.23 11.88 -13.53
CA ALA A 175 -1.29 10.78 -14.49
C ALA A 175 -2.42 9.78 -14.17
N HIS A 176 -2.62 9.46 -12.89
CA HIS A 176 -3.77 8.69 -12.41
C HIS A 176 -5.09 9.34 -12.85
N SER A 177 -5.25 10.65 -12.65
CA SER A 177 -6.47 11.37 -13.05
C SER A 177 -6.69 11.40 -14.56
N TYR A 178 -5.65 11.55 -15.37
CA TYR A 178 -5.78 11.43 -16.83
C TYR A 178 -6.16 10.00 -17.26
N ALA A 179 -5.62 8.97 -16.59
CA ALA A 179 -5.98 7.58 -16.87
C ALA A 179 -7.45 7.31 -16.52
N LEU A 180 -7.90 7.81 -15.36
CA LEU A 180 -9.30 7.79 -14.97
C LEU A 180 -10.18 8.53 -16.00
N ALA A 181 -9.75 9.69 -16.51
CA ALA A 181 -10.44 10.42 -17.58
C ALA A 181 -10.40 9.74 -18.96
N GLY A 182 -9.57 8.72 -19.15
CA GLY A 182 -9.35 8.10 -20.46
C GLY A 182 -8.56 8.99 -21.43
N ASN A 183 -7.77 9.94 -20.93
CA ASN A 183 -6.92 10.81 -21.74
C ASN A 183 -5.55 10.18 -22.00
N ASP A 184 -5.53 9.22 -22.91
CA ASP A 184 -4.37 8.36 -23.18
C ASP A 184 -3.11 9.14 -23.59
N ASP A 185 -3.25 10.18 -24.42
CA ASP A 185 -2.10 10.96 -24.90
C ASP A 185 -1.40 11.70 -23.74
N LYS A 186 -2.18 12.25 -22.81
CA LYS A 186 -1.64 12.90 -21.62
C LYS A 186 -1.04 11.90 -20.65
N VAL A 187 -1.66 10.73 -20.48
CA VAL A 187 -1.10 9.64 -19.68
C VAL A 187 0.29 9.25 -20.19
N GLU A 188 0.43 9.00 -21.49
CA GLU A 188 1.71 8.59 -22.07
C GLU A 188 2.77 9.68 -21.98
N LYS A 189 2.39 10.95 -22.18
CA LYS A 189 3.29 12.09 -21.93
C LYS A 189 3.82 12.08 -20.50
N TYR A 190 2.94 11.91 -19.51
CA TYR A 190 3.34 11.91 -18.10
C TYR A 190 4.18 10.68 -17.72
N ARG A 191 3.84 9.50 -18.23
CA ARG A 191 4.64 8.29 -18.02
C ARG A 191 6.06 8.42 -18.59
N THR A 192 6.19 8.94 -19.81
CA THR A 192 7.47 8.98 -20.53
C THR A 192 8.35 10.15 -20.14
N THR A 193 7.77 11.37 -20.12
CA THR A 193 8.47 12.63 -19.91
C THR A 193 8.63 12.95 -18.43
N HIS A 194 7.58 12.68 -17.63
CA HIS A 194 7.54 13.02 -16.21
C HIS A 194 7.71 11.80 -15.29
N LYS A 195 8.02 10.63 -15.87
CA LYS A 195 8.27 9.38 -15.13
C LYS A 195 7.17 9.04 -14.13
N ALA A 196 5.91 9.30 -14.49
CA ALA A 196 4.80 8.97 -13.62
C ALA A 196 4.73 7.46 -13.33
N ASN A 197 4.45 7.12 -12.08
CA ASN A 197 4.37 5.75 -11.59
C ASN A 197 3.35 4.94 -12.40
N ILE A 198 3.78 3.79 -12.89
CA ILE A 198 3.03 2.92 -13.80
C ILE A 198 1.83 2.27 -13.08
N ASP A 199 1.97 1.94 -11.80
CA ASP A 199 0.94 1.30 -10.98
C ASP A 199 -0.21 2.25 -10.71
N GLU A 200 0.08 3.52 -10.42
CA GLU A 200 -0.94 4.57 -10.25
C GLU A 200 -1.73 4.83 -11.53
N ILE A 201 -1.07 4.77 -12.69
CA ILE A 201 -1.75 4.88 -13.98
C ILE A 201 -2.66 3.67 -14.22
N ALA A 202 -2.16 2.46 -14.00
CA ALA A 202 -2.93 1.24 -14.20
C ALA A 202 -4.15 1.17 -13.26
N LYS A 203 -3.98 1.60 -12.01
CA LYS A 203 -5.08 1.77 -11.05
C LYS A 203 -6.13 2.77 -11.53
N GLY A 204 -5.71 3.91 -12.09
CA GLY A 204 -6.61 4.90 -12.69
C GLY A 204 -7.45 4.32 -13.84
N TYR A 205 -6.85 3.52 -14.72
CA TYR A 205 -7.58 2.82 -15.78
C TYR A 205 -8.53 1.73 -15.24
N ALA A 206 -8.13 1.00 -14.19
CA ALA A 206 -8.98 0.00 -13.55
C ALA A 206 -10.20 0.65 -12.89
N LEU A 207 -10.00 1.79 -12.21
CA LEU A 207 -11.07 2.63 -11.67
C LEU A 207 -12.07 3.10 -12.73
N ALA A 208 -11.58 3.43 -13.92
CA ALA A 208 -12.40 3.79 -15.09
C ALA A 208 -13.10 2.59 -15.76
N GLY A 209 -12.71 1.35 -15.43
CA GLY A 209 -13.17 0.16 -16.14
C GLY A 209 -12.61 0.02 -17.56
N ASN A 210 -11.44 0.61 -17.85
CA ASN A 210 -10.78 0.50 -19.16
C ASN A 210 -9.88 -0.73 -19.23
N ASP A 211 -10.49 -1.91 -19.33
CA ASP A 211 -9.81 -3.21 -19.28
C ASP A 211 -8.71 -3.35 -20.33
N ARG A 212 -8.91 -2.81 -21.54
CA ARG A 212 -7.91 -2.85 -22.61
C ARG A 212 -6.62 -2.14 -22.18
N LYS A 213 -6.73 -0.97 -21.55
CA LYS A 213 -5.57 -0.20 -21.10
C LYS A 213 -4.93 -0.81 -19.87
N VAL A 214 -5.74 -1.35 -18.95
CA VAL A 214 -5.25 -2.10 -17.79
C VAL A 214 -4.36 -3.26 -18.25
N GLU A 215 -4.83 -4.10 -19.18
CA GLU A 215 -4.03 -5.23 -19.68
C GLU A 215 -2.78 -4.79 -20.43
N ALA A 216 -2.86 -3.71 -21.21
CA ALA A 216 -1.69 -3.13 -21.87
C ALA A 216 -0.63 -2.70 -20.85
N TYR A 217 -1.02 -2.05 -19.75
CA TYR A 217 -0.11 -1.62 -18.68
C TYR A 217 0.45 -2.80 -17.89
N ARG A 218 -0.37 -3.79 -17.56
CA ARG A 218 0.07 -5.01 -16.87
C ARG A 218 1.12 -5.78 -17.69
N THR A 219 0.91 -5.93 -19.00
CA THR A 219 1.77 -6.76 -19.85
C THR A 219 2.99 -6.01 -20.40
N LYS A 220 2.80 -4.81 -20.94
CA LYS A 220 3.87 -4.03 -21.58
C LYS A 220 4.71 -3.24 -20.58
N HIS A 221 4.07 -2.71 -19.53
CA HIS A 221 4.71 -1.83 -18.56
C HIS A 221 4.94 -2.50 -17.20
N LYS A 222 4.52 -3.76 -17.04
CA LYS A 222 4.67 -4.56 -15.82
C LYS A 222 4.03 -3.90 -14.59
N ALA A 223 2.89 -3.22 -14.80
CA ALA A 223 2.13 -2.65 -13.69
C ALA A 223 1.74 -3.73 -12.68
N SER A 224 1.79 -3.37 -11.40
CA SER A 224 1.43 -4.24 -10.27
C SER A 224 -0.01 -4.74 -10.38
N VAL A 225 -0.17 -6.06 -10.31
CA VAL A 225 -1.48 -6.72 -10.26
C VAL A 225 -2.27 -6.32 -9.01
N ASP A 226 -1.59 -5.96 -7.92
CA ASP A 226 -2.20 -5.53 -6.66
C ASP A 226 -2.81 -4.14 -6.81
N ALA A 227 -2.11 -3.21 -7.46
CA ALA A 227 -2.60 -1.86 -7.71
C ALA A 227 -3.82 -1.87 -8.64
N ILE A 228 -3.79 -2.73 -9.66
CA ILE A 228 -4.93 -2.93 -10.57
C ILE A 228 -6.14 -3.51 -9.82
N ALA A 229 -5.94 -4.56 -9.03
CA ALA A 229 -7.01 -5.18 -8.27
C ALA A 229 -7.60 -4.24 -7.21
N GLU A 230 -6.78 -3.43 -6.55
CA GLU A 230 -7.25 -2.35 -5.67
C GLU A 230 -8.12 -1.35 -6.45
N GLY A 231 -7.71 -0.94 -7.67
CA GLY A 231 -8.49 -0.04 -8.52
C GLY A 231 -9.86 -0.59 -8.91
N TYR A 232 -9.94 -1.86 -9.32
CA TYR A 232 -11.22 -2.51 -9.60
C TYR A 232 -12.09 -2.69 -8.35
N ALA A 233 -11.49 -2.99 -7.20
CA ALA A 233 -12.22 -3.10 -5.93
C ALA A 233 -12.81 -1.74 -5.52
N THR A 234 -12.05 -0.66 -5.66
CA THR A 234 -12.54 0.70 -5.41
C THR A 234 -13.62 1.12 -6.41
N ALA A 235 -13.57 0.62 -7.66
CA ALA A 235 -14.66 0.83 -8.61
C ALA A 235 -15.91 0.00 -8.31
N GLY A 236 -15.83 -1.04 -7.46
CA GLY A 236 -16.93 -1.99 -7.26
C GLY A 236 -17.06 -3.04 -8.37
N ASN A 237 -16.01 -3.28 -9.16
CA ASN A 237 -16.01 -4.29 -10.21
C ASN A 237 -15.59 -5.66 -9.67
N HIS A 238 -16.52 -6.34 -8.99
CA HIS A 238 -16.27 -7.62 -8.33
C HIS A 238 -15.76 -8.71 -9.28
N ILE A 239 -16.26 -8.73 -10.52
CA ILE A 239 -15.87 -9.73 -11.52
C ILE A 239 -14.39 -9.61 -11.86
N LYS A 240 -13.93 -8.38 -12.12
CA LYS A 240 -12.51 -8.13 -12.42
C LYS A 240 -11.61 -8.32 -11.21
N VAL A 241 -12.08 -7.99 -10.01
CA VAL A 241 -11.37 -8.29 -8.78
C VAL A 241 -11.11 -9.79 -8.64
N GLU A 242 -12.13 -10.65 -8.82
CA GLU A 242 -11.96 -12.10 -8.72
C GLU A 242 -11.10 -12.66 -9.85
N GLU A 243 -11.20 -12.14 -11.07
CA GLU A 243 -10.29 -12.49 -12.17
C GLU A 243 -8.83 -12.23 -11.75
N TYR A 244 -8.53 -11.03 -11.22
CA TYR A 244 -7.18 -10.65 -10.83
C TYR A 244 -6.66 -11.43 -9.61
N ARG A 245 -7.51 -11.68 -8.62
CA ARG A 245 -7.15 -12.50 -7.45
C ARG A 245 -6.81 -13.93 -7.86
N THR A 246 -7.62 -14.56 -8.71
CA THR A 246 -7.49 -15.98 -9.03
C THR A 246 -6.45 -16.27 -10.10
N LYS A 247 -6.48 -15.52 -11.20
CA LYS A 247 -5.61 -15.70 -12.38
C LYS A 247 -4.26 -15.00 -12.21
N HIS A 248 -4.25 -13.80 -11.67
CA HIS A 248 -3.06 -12.97 -11.55
C HIS A 248 -2.45 -12.94 -10.14
N LYS A 249 -3.08 -13.64 -9.18
CA LYS A 249 -2.61 -13.76 -7.78
C LYS A 249 -2.48 -12.42 -7.06
N ALA A 250 -3.34 -11.46 -7.40
CA ALA A 250 -3.38 -10.18 -6.72
C ALA A 250 -3.64 -10.33 -5.21
N SER A 251 -2.99 -9.50 -4.42
CA SER A 251 -3.03 -9.50 -2.97
C SER A 251 -4.43 -9.23 -2.44
N VAL A 252 -4.90 -10.13 -1.58
CA VAL A 252 -6.18 -10.01 -0.86
C VAL A 252 -6.20 -8.79 0.07
N HIS A 253 -5.03 -8.31 0.50
CA HIS A 253 -4.89 -7.12 1.35
C HIS A 253 -5.14 -5.84 0.55
N ALA A 254 -4.58 -5.74 -0.67
CA ALA A 254 -4.79 -4.62 -1.56
C ALA A 254 -6.26 -4.53 -2.01
N ILE A 255 -6.87 -5.68 -2.31
CA ILE A 255 -8.30 -5.75 -2.67
C ILE A 255 -9.19 -5.29 -1.51
N ALA A 256 -8.97 -5.81 -0.30
CA ALA A 256 -9.79 -5.45 0.86
C ALA A 256 -9.68 -3.96 1.21
N LYS A 257 -8.47 -3.38 1.09
CA LYS A 257 -8.27 -1.92 1.19
C LYS A 257 -9.08 -1.18 0.13
N GLY A 258 -9.09 -1.66 -1.12
CA GLY A 258 -9.85 -1.05 -2.21
C GLY A 258 -11.36 -1.04 -1.96
N TYR A 259 -11.92 -2.14 -1.44
CA TYR A 259 -13.33 -2.20 -1.05
C TYR A 259 -13.65 -1.31 0.15
N ALA A 260 -12.76 -1.24 1.15
CA ALA A 260 -12.94 -0.34 2.29
C ALA A 260 -12.90 1.13 1.88
N LEU A 261 -12.06 1.48 0.89
CA LEU A 261 -12.02 2.82 0.31
C LEU A 261 -13.34 3.17 -0.42
N ALA A 262 -14.01 2.18 -1.01
CA ALA A 262 -15.32 2.34 -1.65
C ALA A 262 -16.51 2.25 -0.67
N GLY A 263 -16.27 1.94 0.62
CA GLY A 263 -17.33 1.71 1.59
C GLY A 263 -18.16 0.44 1.34
N ASN A 264 -17.61 -0.56 0.63
CA ASN A 264 -18.30 -1.83 0.39
C ASN A 264 -18.07 -2.79 1.56
N ASP A 265 -18.77 -2.54 2.66
CA ASP A 265 -18.61 -3.28 3.92
C ASP A 265 -18.81 -4.79 3.75
N GLY A 266 -19.79 -5.21 2.93
CA GLY A 266 -20.06 -6.62 2.68
C GLY A 266 -18.86 -7.35 2.04
N LYS A 267 -18.24 -6.74 1.03
CA LYS A 267 -17.04 -7.29 0.40
C LYS A 267 -15.79 -7.19 1.28
N VAL A 268 -15.69 -6.15 2.10
CA VAL A 268 -14.61 -6.07 3.10
C VAL A 268 -14.68 -7.24 4.07
N GLU A 269 -15.86 -7.55 4.61
CA GLU A 269 -16.03 -8.66 5.55
C GLU A 269 -15.81 -10.03 4.89
N GLU A 270 -16.27 -10.22 3.65
CA GLU A 270 -15.95 -11.41 2.84
C GLU A 270 -14.42 -11.62 2.75
N TYR A 271 -13.68 -10.57 2.37
CA TYR A 271 -12.22 -10.65 2.20
C TYR A 271 -11.47 -10.81 3.51
N ARG A 272 -11.92 -10.18 4.60
CA ARG A 272 -11.33 -10.34 5.93
C ARG A 272 -11.52 -11.77 6.45
N THR A 273 -12.73 -12.32 6.33
CA THR A 273 -13.09 -13.60 6.96
C THR A 273 -12.69 -14.81 6.13
N ILE A 274 -12.96 -14.81 4.83
CA ILE A 274 -12.70 -15.92 3.91
C ILE A 274 -11.26 -15.85 3.41
N HIS A 275 -10.84 -14.69 2.90
CA HIS A 275 -9.53 -14.51 2.27
C HIS A 275 -8.42 -14.08 3.22
N LYS A 276 -8.74 -13.87 4.51
CA LYS A 276 -7.78 -13.51 5.57
C LYS A 276 -7.04 -12.20 5.29
N ALA A 277 -7.74 -11.22 4.72
CA ALA A 277 -7.19 -9.87 4.58
C ALA A 277 -6.86 -9.25 5.95
N ARG A 278 -5.72 -8.57 6.08
CA ARG A 278 -5.27 -7.98 7.34
C ARG A 278 -6.11 -6.76 7.71
N ALA A 279 -6.50 -6.67 8.98
CA ALA A 279 -7.25 -5.53 9.51
C ALA A 279 -6.51 -4.19 9.33
N SER A 280 -5.17 -4.21 9.37
CA SER A 280 -4.32 -3.02 9.17
C SER A 280 -4.43 -2.41 7.77
N ASP A 281 -4.69 -3.22 6.74
CA ASP A 281 -4.87 -2.75 5.36
C ASP A 281 -6.31 -2.29 5.11
N ILE A 282 -7.28 -2.93 5.77
CA ILE A 282 -8.68 -2.53 5.70
C ILE A 282 -8.91 -1.17 6.37
N VAL A 283 -8.41 -0.99 7.60
CA VAL A 283 -8.57 0.29 8.33
C VAL A 283 -7.93 1.45 7.58
N LYS A 284 -6.88 1.18 6.78
CA LYS A 284 -6.30 2.18 5.87
C LYS A 284 -7.32 2.65 4.84
N GLY A 285 -8.05 1.74 4.20
CA GLY A 285 -9.08 2.08 3.24
C GLY A 285 -10.19 2.94 3.86
N TYR A 286 -10.72 2.53 5.02
CA TYR A 286 -11.77 3.30 5.71
C TYR A 286 -11.30 4.67 6.20
N ALA A 287 -10.08 4.78 6.72
CA ALA A 287 -9.53 6.06 7.17
C ALA A 287 -9.33 7.03 6.00
N LEU A 288 -8.82 6.54 4.86
CA LEU A 288 -8.70 7.33 3.63
C LEU A 288 -10.06 7.72 3.03
N ALA A 289 -11.09 6.88 3.20
CA ALA A 289 -12.47 7.21 2.87
C ALA A 289 -13.16 8.11 3.89
N ARG A 290 -12.50 8.44 5.02
CA ARG A 290 -13.06 9.15 6.17
C ARG A 290 -14.31 8.48 6.76
N ASN A 291 -14.41 7.16 6.67
CA ASN A 291 -15.45 6.39 7.34
C ASN A 291 -15.08 6.16 8.81
N HIS A 292 -15.35 7.18 9.65
CA HIS A 292 -14.95 7.18 11.06
C HIS A 292 -15.56 6.04 11.86
N THR A 293 -16.81 5.69 11.57
CA THR A 293 -17.51 4.60 12.26
C THR A 293 -16.78 3.27 12.06
N LYS A 294 -16.44 2.95 10.80
CA LYS A 294 -15.69 1.73 10.50
C LYS A 294 -14.25 1.77 10.99
N VAL A 295 -13.60 2.92 10.99
CA VAL A 295 -12.27 3.05 11.60
C VAL A 295 -12.30 2.74 13.09
N GLU A 296 -13.28 3.26 13.84
CA GLU A 296 -13.41 2.97 15.27
C GLU A 296 -13.76 1.50 15.53
N GLU A 297 -14.65 0.90 14.74
CA GLU A 297 -14.93 -0.55 14.78
C GLU A 297 -13.64 -1.35 14.62
N TYR A 298 -12.81 -1.01 13.62
CA TYR A 298 -11.57 -1.73 13.37
C TYR A 298 -10.50 -1.50 14.44
N ARG A 299 -10.46 -0.31 15.04
CA ARG A 299 -9.58 -0.01 16.17
C ARG A 299 -9.95 -0.86 17.39
N THR A 300 -11.23 -0.94 17.75
CA THR A 300 -11.67 -1.60 18.98
C THR A 300 -11.79 -3.11 18.84
N THR A 301 -12.36 -3.60 17.74
CA THR A 301 -12.63 -5.03 17.54
C THR A 301 -11.43 -5.77 16.97
N TYR A 302 -10.65 -5.13 16.09
CA TYR A 302 -9.53 -5.77 15.39
C TYR A 302 -8.15 -5.21 15.77
N ASN A 303 -8.08 -4.42 16.85
CA ASN A 303 -6.86 -3.88 17.43
C ASN A 303 -5.97 -3.14 16.42
N ALA A 304 -6.58 -2.42 15.48
CA ALA A 304 -5.83 -1.58 14.54
C ALA A 304 -5.03 -0.50 15.29
N SER A 305 -3.76 -0.35 14.93
CA SER A 305 -2.84 0.58 15.60
C SER A 305 -3.30 2.03 15.51
N VAL A 306 -3.36 2.71 16.66
CA VAL A 306 -3.68 4.14 16.75
C VAL A 306 -2.70 5.01 15.96
N HIS A 307 -1.42 4.61 15.88
CA HIS A 307 -0.40 5.33 15.11
C HIS A 307 -0.66 5.22 13.61
N SER A 308 -1.02 4.02 13.13
CA SER A 308 -1.38 3.79 11.73
C SER A 308 -2.67 4.52 11.36
N ILE A 309 -3.67 4.54 12.23
CA ILE A 309 -4.91 5.26 11.97
C ILE A 309 -4.66 6.77 11.86
N ALA A 310 -3.90 7.36 12.80
CA ALA A 310 -3.55 8.78 12.74
C ALA A 310 -2.77 9.13 11.48
N LYS A 311 -1.82 8.27 11.07
CA LYS A 311 -1.15 8.36 9.76
C LYS A 311 -2.15 8.45 8.62
N TYR A 312 -3.12 7.54 8.56
CA TYR A 312 -4.07 7.48 7.46
C TYR A 312 -5.03 8.67 7.44
N TYR A 313 -5.43 9.18 8.60
CA TYR A 313 -6.21 10.42 8.67
C TYR A 313 -5.39 11.65 8.23
N ALA A 314 -4.10 11.73 8.56
CA ALA A 314 -3.24 12.79 8.07
C ALA A 314 -3.08 12.74 6.54
N LEU A 315 -2.93 11.53 5.97
CA LEU A 315 -2.95 11.33 4.52
C LEU A 315 -4.30 11.69 3.88
N ALA A 316 -5.41 11.50 4.59
CA ALA A 316 -6.74 11.89 4.14
C ALA A 316 -7.04 13.40 4.29
N GLY A 317 -6.17 14.16 4.97
CA GLY A 317 -6.42 15.55 5.34
C GLY A 317 -7.55 15.70 6.36
N ASP A 318 -7.71 14.74 7.27
CA ASP A 318 -8.66 14.82 8.38
C ASP A 318 -7.98 15.27 9.68
N ASP A 319 -7.67 16.56 9.73
CA ASP A 319 -6.94 17.17 10.84
C ASP A 319 -7.66 17.02 12.19
N GLU A 320 -9.00 17.04 12.19
CA GLU A 320 -9.79 16.87 13.42
C GLU A 320 -9.58 15.46 13.99
N LYS A 321 -9.66 14.43 13.15
CA LYS A 321 -9.41 13.05 13.59
C LYS A 321 -7.95 12.81 13.94
N VAL A 322 -7.02 13.41 13.21
CA VAL A 322 -5.59 13.39 13.57
C VAL A 322 -5.39 13.91 14.98
N GLU A 323 -5.95 15.08 15.33
CA GLU A 323 -5.78 15.66 16.66
C GLU A 323 -6.48 14.84 17.75
N ILE A 324 -7.66 14.28 17.48
CA ILE A 324 -8.31 13.35 18.42
C ILE A 324 -7.39 12.16 18.71
N TYR A 325 -6.78 11.56 17.70
CA TYR A 325 -5.89 10.41 17.87
C TYR A 325 -4.57 10.78 18.53
N ARG A 326 -3.96 11.92 18.16
CA ARG A 326 -2.73 12.42 18.79
C ARG A 326 -2.97 12.70 20.26
N PHE A 327 -3.99 13.50 20.60
CA PHE A 327 -4.21 13.99 21.95
C PHE A 327 -4.85 12.95 22.87
N ARG A 328 -5.90 12.25 22.43
CA ARG A 328 -6.65 11.32 23.30
C ARG A 328 -6.12 9.89 23.27
N LEU A 329 -5.50 9.49 22.17
CA LEU A 329 -5.01 8.11 21.96
C LEU A 329 -3.49 8.02 21.85
N ASN A 330 -2.78 9.13 22.12
CA ASN A 330 -1.32 9.22 22.12
C ASN A 330 -0.68 8.71 20.81
N ALA A 331 -1.30 9.03 19.67
CA ALA A 331 -0.73 8.67 18.38
C ALA A 331 0.63 9.36 18.15
N ASN A 332 1.55 8.68 17.45
CA ASN A 332 2.93 9.14 17.30
C ASN A 332 2.98 10.36 16.38
N LYS A 333 3.39 11.50 16.95
CA LYS A 333 3.52 12.79 16.27
C LYS A 333 4.50 12.80 15.10
N ASP A 334 5.57 12.01 15.14
CA ASP A 334 6.58 11.93 14.07
C ASP A 334 5.99 11.27 12.83
N VAL A 335 5.20 10.22 13.05
CA VAL A 335 4.47 9.52 11.99
C VAL A 335 3.42 10.44 11.37
N ILE A 336 2.73 11.24 12.17
CA ILE A 336 1.75 12.21 11.68
C ILE A 336 2.45 13.30 10.85
N ALA A 337 3.53 13.90 11.37
CA ALA A 337 4.28 14.95 10.68
C ALA A 337 4.87 14.44 9.35
N GLN A 338 5.43 13.23 9.33
CA GLN A 338 5.87 12.57 8.11
C GLN A 338 4.71 12.44 7.10
N SER A 339 3.50 12.11 7.56
CA SER A 339 2.33 11.94 6.69
C SER A 339 1.87 13.26 6.07
N TYR A 340 1.91 14.35 6.84
CA TYR A 340 1.66 15.69 6.30
C TYR A 340 2.74 16.12 5.29
N ALA A 341 4.01 15.77 5.53
CA ALA A 341 5.09 16.01 4.58
C ALA A 341 4.89 15.23 3.28
N ILE A 342 4.45 13.97 3.35
CA ILE A 342 4.09 13.15 2.18
C ILE A 342 2.98 13.82 1.36
N MET A 343 2.00 14.43 2.02
CA MET A 343 0.89 15.14 1.37
C MET A 343 1.25 16.55 0.86
N GLY A 344 2.46 17.03 1.16
CA GLY A 344 2.89 18.40 0.87
C GLY A 344 2.17 19.46 1.71
N ASN A 345 1.63 19.10 2.87
CA ASN A 345 0.96 20.05 3.77
C ASN A 345 1.98 20.74 4.69
N HIS A 346 2.69 21.73 4.13
CA HIS A 346 3.77 22.45 4.83
C HIS A 346 3.31 23.13 6.12
N ASP A 347 2.13 23.74 6.13
CA ASP A 347 1.59 24.42 7.31
C ASP A 347 1.41 23.44 8.48
N LYS A 348 0.87 22.24 8.22
CA LYS A 348 0.73 21.20 9.26
C LYS A 348 2.06 20.58 9.67
N VAL A 349 3.01 20.48 8.74
CA VAL A 349 4.37 20.06 9.07
C VAL A 349 5.02 21.06 10.03
N ASP A 350 4.89 22.36 9.75
CA ASP A 350 5.44 23.44 10.58
C ASP A 350 4.77 23.46 11.96
N GLU A 351 3.44 23.32 12.03
CA GLU A 351 2.69 23.17 13.29
C GLU A 351 3.22 21.98 14.12
N TYR A 352 3.35 20.81 13.49
CA TYR A 352 3.81 19.60 14.19
C TYR A 352 5.26 19.69 14.63
N TYR A 353 6.11 20.32 13.83
CA TYR A 353 7.50 20.55 14.20
C TYR A 353 7.61 21.53 15.38
N MET A 354 6.99 22.71 15.26
CA MET A 354 7.15 23.81 16.21
C MET A 354 6.38 23.61 17.52
N THR A 355 5.15 23.09 17.44
CA THR A 355 4.25 22.97 18.60
C THR A 355 4.28 21.58 19.23
N HIS A 356 4.46 20.54 18.43
CA HIS A 356 4.45 19.16 18.93
C HIS A 356 5.85 18.56 19.06
N HIS A 357 6.89 19.23 18.56
CA HIS A 357 8.26 18.73 18.55
C HIS A 357 8.38 17.39 17.82
N ALA A 358 7.76 17.31 16.64
CA ALA A 358 7.96 16.18 15.74
C ALA A 358 9.38 16.16 15.18
N SER A 359 9.91 14.97 14.91
CA SER A 359 11.26 14.77 14.39
C SER A 359 11.47 15.37 13.01
N ALA A 360 12.46 16.27 12.88
CA ALA A 360 12.90 16.81 11.59
C ALA A 360 13.32 15.70 10.61
N SER A 361 13.92 14.61 11.11
CA SER A 361 14.31 13.46 10.29
C SER A 361 13.08 12.72 9.71
N ALA A 362 12.02 12.57 10.50
CA ALA A 362 10.78 11.94 10.03
C ALA A 362 10.08 12.80 8.96
N ILE A 363 10.10 14.12 9.15
CA ILE A 363 9.57 15.10 8.19
C ILE A 363 10.36 15.08 6.87
N ALA A 364 11.69 15.16 6.94
CA ALA A 364 12.55 15.13 5.76
C ALA A 364 12.40 13.81 4.99
N GLN A 365 12.29 12.68 5.70
CA GLN A 365 11.96 11.39 5.09
C GLN A 365 10.60 11.45 4.39
N GLY A 366 9.59 12.09 4.97
CA GLY A 366 8.28 12.28 4.35
C GLY A 366 8.33 13.10 3.07
N TYR A 367 9.10 14.19 3.04
CA TYR A 367 9.31 14.97 1.82
C TYR A 367 10.10 14.20 0.75
N ALA A 368 11.07 13.36 1.15
CA ALA A 368 11.79 12.49 0.23
C ALA A 368 10.86 11.42 -0.38
N ILE A 369 9.93 10.87 0.42
CA ILE A 369 8.87 9.97 -0.07
C ILE A 369 7.98 10.69 -1.11
N ALA A 370 7.63 11.95 -0.85
CA ALA A 370 6.86 12.77 -1.79
C ALA A 370 7.64 13.20 -3.04
N GLY A 371 8.97 13.09 -3.02
CA GLY A 371 9.84 13.65 -4.06
C GLY A 371 9.92 15.18 -4.05
N ASN A 372 9.74 15.82 -2.89
CA ASN A 372 9.87 17.26 -2.73
C ASN A 372 11.30 17.64 -2.33
N ASP A 373 12.20 17.63 -3.31
CA ASP A 373 13.64 17.81 -3.10
C ASP A 373 14.00 19.16 -2.46
N ASP A 374 13.28 20.23 -2.81
CA ASP A 374 13.49 21.58 -2.25
C ASP A 374 13.28 21.56 -0.72
N LYS A 375 12.20 20.94 -0.26
CA LYS A 375 11.91 20.80 1.18
C LYS A 375 12.82 19.79 1.87
N VAL A 376 13.26 18.74 1.18
CA VAL A 376 14.27 17.81 1.72
C VAL A 376 15.56 18.57 2.02
N GLU A 377 16.07 19.37 1.09
CA GLU A 377 17.30 20.15 1.27
C GLU A 377 17.14 21.26 2.30
N GLU A 378 15.98 21.94 2.34
CA GLU A 378 15.66 22.90 3.39
C GLU A 378 15.80 22.25 4.79
N TYR A 379 15.18 21.09 4.99
CA TYR A 379 15.26 20.40 6.28
C TYR A 379 16.66 19.84 6.59
N ARG A 380 17.36 19.33 5.58
CA ARG A 380 18.74 18.86 5.72
C ARG A 380 19.66 19.99 6.18
N MET A 381 19.54 21.18 5.58
CA MET A 381 20.42 22.31 5.87
C MET A 381 20.04 23.04 7.16
N LEU A 382 18.77 23.41 7.32
CA LEU A 382 18.33 24.23 8.46
C LEU A 382 18.29 23.44 9.77
N TYR A 383 17.89 22.18 9.72
CA TYR A 383 17.72 21.33 10.90
C TYR A 383 18.78 20.22 11.02
N GLN A 384 19.80 20.24 10.16
CA GLN A 384 20.94 19.32 10.18
C GLN A 384 20.52 17.84 10.15
N VAL A 385 19.46 17.53 9.40
CA VAL A 385 18.95 16.15 9.30
C VAL A 385 20.01 15.24 8.69
N ASN A 386 20.20 14.07 9.32
CA ASN A 386 21.11 13.05 8.82
C ASN A 386 20.66 12.54 7.42
N PRO A 387 21.54 12.62 6.39
CA PRO A 387 21.23 12.16 5.03
C PRO A 387 20.73 10.71 4.92
N VAL A 388 21.06 9.84 5.88
CA VAL A 388 20.56 8.45 5.92
C VAL A 388 19.03 8.39 5.96
N ALA A 389 18.38 9.21 6.78
CA ALA A 389 16.92 9.22 6.90
C ALA A 389 16.24 9.65 5.58
N ILE A 390 16.86 10.61 4.88
CA ILE A 390 16.41 11.11 3.59
C ILE A 390 16.53 10.01 2.53
N VAL A 391 17.66 9.30 2.49
CA VAL A 391 17.87 8.19 1.54
C VAL A 391 16.92 7.03 1.77
N HIS A 392 16.58 6.72 3.02
CA HIS A 392 15.51 5.77 3.30
C HIS A 392 14.17 6.22 2.74
N GLY A 393 13.87 7.53 2.77
CA GLY A 393 12.67 8.09 2.15
C GLY A 393 12.65 7.93 0.63
N TYR A 394 13.76 8.23 -0.04
CA TYR A 394 13.88 8.00 -1.49
C TYR A 394 13.85 6.51 -1.87
N ALA A 395 14.43 5.64 -1.05
CA ALA A 395 14.35 4.19 -1.24
C ALA A 395 12.89 3.70 -1.14
N LEU A 396 12.13 4.19 -0.17
CA LEU A 396 10.68 3.93 -0.03
C LEU A 396 9.87 4.46 -1.23
N ALA A 397 10.26 5.60 -1.80
CA ALA A 397 9.65 6.14 -3.02
C ALA A 397 10.04 5.36 -4.30
N GLY A 398 11.03 4.46 -4.22
CA GLY A 398 11.62 3.83 -5.41
C GLY A 398 12.46 4.79 -6.26
N ASN A 399 12.86 5.95 -5.72
CA ASN A 399 13.69 6.93 -6.43
C ASN A 399 15.18 6.54 -6.35
N HIS A 400 15.58 5.59 -7.19
CA HIS A 400 16.95 5.07 -7.22
C HIS A 400 17.99 6.11 -7.61
N GLU A 401 17.63 7.05 -8.48
CA GLU A 401 18.53 8.14 -8.90
C GLU A 401 18.91 9.03 -7.73
N LYS A 402 17.92 9.47 -6.94
CA LYS A 402 18.17 10.26 -5.73
C LYS A 402 18.93 9.48 -4.65
N VAL A 403 18.68 8.18 -4.52
CA VAL A 403 19.46 7.33 -3.61
C VAL A 403 20.96 7.32 -4.00
N GLU A 404 21.28 7.18 -5.29
CA GLU A 404 22.68 7.22 -5.76
C GLU A 404 23.31 8.62 -5.64
N GLU A 405 22.55 9.68 -5.95
CA GLU A 405 22.98 11.07 -5.77
C GLU A 405 23.39 11.33 -4.33
N TYR A 406 22.56 10.93 -3.38
CA TYR A 406 22.85 11.11 -1.95
C TYR A 406 23.96 10.17 -1.46
N ARG A 407 24.02 8.93 -1.95
CA ARG A 407 25.09 7.99 -1.62
C ARG A 407 26.46 8.58 -1.93
N THR A 408 26.58 9.18 -3.11
CA THR A 408 27.86 9.74 -3.59
C THR A 408 28.16 11.08 -2.95
N THR A 409 27.19 11.98 -2.87
CA THR A 409 27.35 13.33 -2.30
C THR A 409 27.69 13.31 -0.81
N TYR A 410 27.02 12.45 -0.04
CA TYR A 410 27.15 12.41 1.43
C TYR A 410 27.89 11.17 1.95
N ASN A 411 28.49 10.38 1.05
CA ASN A 411 29.22 9.15 1.36
C ASN A 411 28.43 8.18 2.27
N ILE A 412 27.15 7.99 1.96
CA ILE A 412 26.27 7.11 2.73
C ILE A 412 26.67 5.65 2.52
N SER A 413 26.70 4.87 3.59
CA SER A 413 27.17 3.50 3.51
C SER A 413 26.22 2.62 2.70
N ALA A 414 26.79 1.64 1.98
CA ALA A 414 25.99 0.66 1.25
C ALA A 414 25.08 -0.16 2.19
N ASN A 415 25.45 -0.30 3.47
CA ASN A 415 24.67 -0.99 4.48
C ASN A 415 23.37 -0.27 4.80
N ASP A 416 23.45 1.05 5.03
CA ASP A 416 22.27 1.88 5.33
C ASP A 416 21.28 1.88 4.17
N ILE A 417 21.79 1.91 2.94
CA ILE A 417 20.97 1.90 1.72
C ILE A 417 20.32 0.54 1.51
N ALA A 418 21.08 -0.54 1.66
CA ALA A 418 20.54 -1.89 1.54
C ALA A 418 19.48 -2.17 2.62
N GLN A 419 19.67 -1.67 3.85
CA GLN A 419 18.66 -1.73 4.90
C GLN A 419 17.39 -0.96 4.49
N GLY A 420 17.54 0.25 3.94
CA GLY A 420 16.42 1.06 3.44
C GLY A 420 15.65 0.36 2.32
N TYR A 421 16.33 -0.24 1.34
CA TYR A 421 15.66 -1.00 0.28
C TYR A 421 15.03 -2.30 0.78
N ALA A 422 15.65 -2.98 1.75
CA ALA A 422 15.07 -4.16 2.38
C ALA A 422 13.78 -3.80 3.13
N PHE A 423 13.79 -2.68 3.86
CA PHE A 423 12.59 -2.14 4.51
C PHE A 423 11.51 -1.76 3.49
N ALA A 424 11.89 -1.17 2.36
CA ALA A 424 10.99 -0.84 1.26
C ALA A 424 10.49 -2.05 0.46
N GLY A 425 11.06 -3.25 0.67
CA GLY A 425 10.72 -4.46 -0.08
C GLY A 425 11.28 -4.49 -1.51
N ASN A 426 12.26 -3.67 -1.85
CA ASN A 426 12.89 -3.68 -3.18
C ASN A 426 14.05 -4.68 -3.23
N HIS A 427 13.70 -5.96 -3.44
CA HIS A 427 14.65 -7.08 -3.40
C HIS A 427 15.75 -6.99 -4.47
N ASP A 428 15.42 -6.51 -5.67
CA ASP A 428 16.39 -6.36 -6.76
C ASP A 428 17.49 -5.36 -6.38
N LYS A 429 17.10 -4.23 -5.78
CA LYS A 429 18.07 -3.25 -5.27
C LYS A 429 18.84 -3.72 -4.05
N VAL A 430 18.22 -4.50 -3.17
CA VAL A 430 18.94 -5.15 -2.06
C VAL A 430 20.06 -6.03 -2.60
N GLU A 431 19.78 -6.88 -3.60
CA GLU A 431 20.79 -7.76 -4.20
C GLU A 431 21.85 -6.99 -5.00
N GLU A 432 21.47 -5.92 -5.71
CA GLU A 432 22.43 -5.03 -6.36
C GLU A 432 23.42 -4.45 -5.33
N TYR A 433 22.92 -3.90 -4.23
CA TYR A 433 23.76 -3.31 -3.19
C TYR A 433 24.61 -4.35 -2.45
N ARG A 434 24.07 -5.54 -2.18
CA ARG A 434 24.83 -6.64 -1.58
C ARG A 434 26.00 -7.06 -2.46
N THR A 435 25.77 -7.23 -3.76
CA THR A 435 26.76 -7.81 -4.68
C THR A 435 27.75 -6.77 -5.21
N LYS A 436 27.27 -5.63 -5.69
CA LYS A 436 28.07 -4.58 -6.33
C LYS A 436 28.71 -3.64 -5.31
N HIS A 437 27.99 -3.31 -4.25
CA HIS A 437 28.43 -2.34 -3.23
C HIS A 437 28.85 -3.00 -1.91
N LYS A 438 28.83 -4.35 -1.85
CA LYS A 438 29.28 -5.16 -0.69
C LYS A 438 28.54 -4.80 0.61
N ALA A 439 27.24 -4.50 0.51
CA ALA A 439 26.40 -4.32 1.69
C ALA A 439 26.31 -5.63 2.48
N ARG A 440 26.44 -5.54 3.80
CA ARG A 440 26.46 -6.69 4.72
C ARG A 440 25.08 -7.33 4.84
N VAL A 441 25.05 -8.66 4.88
CA VAL A 441 23.82 -9.45 5.08
C VAL A 441 23.11 -9.05 6.38
N LYS A 442 23.85 -8.71 7.44
CA LYS A 442 23.26 -8.28 8.72
C LYS A 442 22.32 -7.07 8.57
N SER A 443 22.76 -6.02 7.86
CA SER A 443 21.94 -4.80 7.68
C SER A 443 20.70 -5.05 6.82
N ILE A 444 20.81 -5.97 5.86
CA ILE A 444 19.68 -6.41 5.03
C ILE A 444 18.64 -7.16 5.88
N ILE A 445 19.09 -8.06 6.76
CA ILE A 445 18.21 -8.77 7.70
C ILE A 445 17.46 -7.78 8.60
N GLU A 446 18.16 -6.77 9.15
CA GLU A 446 17.54 -5.73 9.97
C GLU A 446 16.42 -4.99 9.21
N GLY A 447 16.66 -4.63 7.94
CA GLY A 447 15.65 -3.99 7.10
C GLY A 447 14.42 -4.87 6.84
N TYR A 448 14.61 -6.16 6.51
CA TYR A 448 13.48 -7.08 6.32
C TYR A 448 12.75 -7.41 7.63
N ALA A 449 13.45 -7.40 8.77
CA ALA A 449 12.85 -7.57 10.08
C ALA A 449 11.93 -6.39 10.42
N LEU A 450 12.37 -5.16 10.16
CA LEU A 450 11.55 -3.95 10.30
C LEU A 450 10.32 -3.98 9.38
N ALA A 451 10.47 -4.51 8.16
CA ALA A 451 9.35 -4.73 7.23
C ALA A 451 8.46 -5.92 7.59
N GLN A 452 8.81 -6.70 8.62
CA GLN A 452 8.15 -7.97 9.00
C GLN A 452 8.05 -8.98 7.84
N ASN A 453 9.00 -8.95 6.91
CA ASN A 453 9.01 -9.83 5.74
C ASN A 453 9.65 -11.19 6.11
N GLN A 454 8.84 -12.08 6.68
CA GLN A 454 9.31 -13.39 7.16
C GLN A 454 9.87 -14.28 6.03
N GLU A 455 9.34 -14.15 4.82
CA GLU A 455 9.85 -14.91 3.67
C GLU A 455 11.29 -14.51 3.35
N LYS A 456 11.55 -13.21 3.21
CA LYS A 456 12.91 -12.72 2.95
C LYS A 456 13.83 -12.89 4.13
N LEU A 457 13.34 -12.79 5.35
CA LEU A 457 14.14 -13.15 6.52
C LEU A 457 14.66 -14.59 6.43
N ARG A 458 13.85 -15.55 5.97
CA ARG A 458 14.32 -16.94 5.75
C ARG A 458 15.36 -17.06 4.63
N GLU A 459 15.36 -16.18 3.64
CA GLU A 459 16.34 -16.20 2.55
C GLU A 459 17.71 -15.63 2.96
N TYR A 460 17.78 -14.79 4.00
CA TYR A 460 19.01 -14.10 4.42
C TYR A 460 19.52 -14.53 5.79
N ASP A 461 18.63 -14.85 6.73
CA ASP A 461 18.98 -15.25 8.09
C ASP A 461 18.91 -16.77 8.24
N ILE A 462 20.07 -17.40 8.40
CA ILE A 462 20.17 -18.86 8.58
C ILE A 462 19.38 -19.36 9.79
N ASN A 463 19.31 -18.60 10.89
CA ASN A 463 18.55 -19.02 12.07
C ASN A 463 17.05 -19.01 11.77
N LYS A 464 16.56 -18.02 11.01
CA LYS A 464 15.17 -17.97 10.55
C LYS A 464 14.87 -19.06 9.54
N LEU A 465 15.79 -19.35 8.63
CA LEU A 465 15.70 -20.48 7.69
C LEU A 465 15.51 -21.79 8.46
N LEU A 466 16.43 -22.10 9.37
CA LEU A 466 16.43 -23.35 10.14
C LEU A 466 15.21 -23.48 11.05
N SER A 467 14.84 -22.43 11.78
CA SER A 467 13.63 -22.42 12.63
C SER A 467 12.35 -22.54 11.80
N GLY A 468 12.26 -21.82 10.67
CA GLY A 468 11.14 -21.90 9.75
C GLY A 468 10.96 -23.30 9.14
N TYR A 469 12.05 -23.97 8.80
CA TYR A 469 12.03 -25.37 8.38
C TYR A 469 11.43 -26.29 9.47
N LEU A 470 11.84 -26.13 10.74
CA LEU A 470 11.30 -26.93 11.85
C LEU A 470 9.82 -26.63 12.12
N GLU A 471 9.40 -25.37 12.04
CA GLU A 471 7.99 -24.99 12.14
C GLU A 471 7.15 -25.64 11.04
N ASP A 472 7.64 -25.63 9.80
CA ASP A 472 6.98 -26.31 8.68
C ASP A 472 6.92 -27.83 8.90
N ARG A 473 7.98 -28.44 9.46
CA ARG A 473 7.95 -29.86 9.82
C ARG A 473 6.95 -30.18 10.91
N LYS A 474 6.80 -29.34 11.93
CA LYS A 474 5.86 -29.54 13.03
C LYS A 474 4.40 -29.58 12.57
N LYS A 475 4.07 -28.86 11.49
CA LYS A 475 2.74 -28.87 10.85
C LYS A 475 2.39 -30.19 10.17
N VAL A 476 3.39 -31.03 9.87
CA VAL A 476 3.18 -32.34 9.27
C VAL A 476 2.90 -33.36 10.38
N VAL A 477 1.61 -33.51 10.71
CA VAL A 477 1.12 -34.36 11.79
C VAL A 477 0.53 -35.67 11.29
N ASP A 478 0.54 -36.69 12.14
CA ASP A 478 -0.17 -37.94 11.91
C ASP A 478 -1.66 -37.84 12.25
N SER A 479 -2.40 -38.94 12.13
CA SER A 479 -3.83 -39.01 12.44
C SER A 479 -4.16 -38.73 13.92
N SER A 480 -3.17 -38.76 14.81
CA SER A 480 -3.32 -38.40 16.24
C SER A 480 -2.98 -36.94 16.54
N GLY A 481 -2.61 -36.15 15.52
CA GLY A 481 -2.17 -34.76 15.70
C GLY A 481 -0.72 -34.62 16.18
N LYS A 482 0.04 -35.72 16.32
CA LYS A 482 1.46 -35.67 16.69
C LYS A 482 2.33 -35.46 15.46
N THR A 483 3.40 -34.68 15.59
CA THR A 483 4.36 -34.47 14.48
C THR A 483 4.91 -35.79 13.98
N LYS A 484 4.84 -36.02 12.67
CA LYS A 484 5.38 -37.23 12.05
C LYS A 484 6.90 -37.25 12.15
N GLU A 485 7.45 -38.34 12.68
CA GLU A 485 8.89 -38.59 12.65
C GLU A 485 9.42 -38.72 11.22
N TYR A 486 8.71 -39.43 10.34
CA TYR A 486 9.08 -39.60 8.93
C TYR A 486 7.98 -39.07 8.00
N PHE A 487 8.35 -38.58 6.82
CA PHE A 487 7.38 -38.08 5.85
C PHE A 487 6.50 -39.20 5.29
N HIS A 488 7.11 -40.35 5.00
CA HIS A 488 6.43 -41.52 4.44
C HIS A 488 6.59 -42.73 5.35
N ARG A 489 5.56 -43.60 5.40
CA ARG A 489 5.56 -44.83 6.20
C ARG A 489 6.43 -45.96 5.60
N PHE A 490 6.79 -45.87 4.33
CA PHE A 490 7.63 -46.85 3.63
C PHE A 490 9.04 -46.28 3.41
N PHE A 491 10.08 -47.14 3.42
CA PHE A 491 11.49 -46.77 3.31
C PHE A 491 11.99 -45.77 4.38
N THR A 492 11.60 -45.98 5.64
CA THR A 492 12.03 -45.13 6.77
C THR A 492 13.55 -45.16 7.00
N CYS A 493 14.24 -46.25 6.64
CA CYS A 493 15.70 -46.37 6.73
C CYS A 493 16.47 -45.44 5.79
N LEU A 494 15.82 -44.92 4.74
CA LEU A 494 16.40 -43.97 3.78
C LEU A 494 16.01 -42.51 4.09
N GLN A 495 15.14 -42.29 5.08
CA GLN A 495 14.67 -40.96 5.48
C GLN A 495 15.31 -40.55 6.81
N LYS A 496 15.59 -39.25 6.94
CA LYS A 496 15.96 -38.68 8.23
C LYS A 496 14.72 -38.36 9.06
N SER A 497 14.74 -38.75 10.32
CA SER A 497 13.61 -38.49 11.23
C SER A 497 13.51 -37.01 11.60
N PHE A 498 12.35 -36.59 12.11
CA PHE A 498 12.15 -35.26 12.66
C PHE A 498 13.13 -35.00 13.79
N LYS A 499 13.33 -35.96 14.69
CA LYS A 499 14.34 -35.86 15.76
C LYS A 499 15.75 -35.61 15.20
N GLN A 500 16.19 -36.40 14.22
CA GLN A 500 17.51 -36.21 13.60
C GLN A 500 17.68 -34.82 12.97
N LYS A 501 16.63 -34.33 12.29
CA LYS A 501 16.63 -32.99 11.70
C LYS A 501 16.64 -31.89 12.77
N ASN A 502 15.86 -32.06 13.83
CA ASN A 502 15.82 -31.15 14.97
C ASN A 502 17.20 -31.05 15.63
N ASP A 503 17.84 -32.18 15.91
CA ASP A 503 19.15 -32.23 16.57
C ASP A 503 20.22 -31.59 15.69
N ALA A 504 20.21 -31.87 14.38
CA ALA A 504 21.12 -31.23 13.41
C ALA A 504 20.93 -29.71 13.33
N VAL A 505 19.68 -29.23 13.32
CA VAL A 505 19.36 -27.80 13.32
C VAL A 505 19.85 -27.14 14.61
N VAL A 506 19.56 -27.73 15.77
CA VAL A 506 19.98 -27.21 17.08
C VAL A 506 21.50 -27.13 17.16
N ALA A 507 22.23 -28.13 16.66
CA ALA A 507 23.69 -28.13 16.62
C ALA A 507 24.24 -26.96 15.80
N VAL A 508 23.71 -26.72 14.59
CA VAL A 508 24.11 -25.59 13.74
C VAL A 508 23.77 -24.25 14.40
N GLN A 509 22.56 -24.10 14.95
CA GLN A 509 22.16 -22.87 15.64
C GLN A 509 23.04 -22.58 16.86
N ASN A 510 23.45 -23.61 17.62
CA ASN A 510 24.36 -23.45 18.73
C ASN A 510 25.77 -23.05 18.27
N ALA A 511 26.27 -23.62 17.16
CA ALA A 511 27.58 -23.29 16.60
C ALA A 511 27.68 -21.83 16.13
N LEU A 512 26.57 -21.29 15.61
CA LEU A 512 26.46 -19.89 15.15
C LEU A 512 26.47 -18.87 16.29
N LYS A 513 26.22 -19.27 17.54
CA LYS A 513 26.23 -18.35 18.70
C LYS A 513 27.66 -17.96 19.08
N PRO A 514 27.86 -16.76 19.66
CA PRO A 514 29.07 -16.40 20.37
C PRO A 514 29.41 -17.45 21.43
N LYS A 515 30.70 -17.71 21.66
CA LYS A 515 31.18 -18.81 22.50
C LYS A 515 30.57 -18.77 23.92
N GLU A 516 30.36 -17.58 24.45
CA GLU A 516 29.82 -17.30 25.78
C GLU A 516 28.31 -17.60 25.89
N GLN A 517 27.62 -17.71 24.76
CA GLN A 517 26.16 -17.92 24.69
C GLN A 517 25.79 -19.33 24.19
N ARG A 518 26.78 -20.19 23.97
CA ARG A 518 26.57 -21.58 23.56
C ARG A 518 26.04 -22.38 24.74
N ASP A 519 25.09 -23.26 24.47
CA ASP A 519 24.54 -24.15 25.49
C ASP A 519 25.64 -25.14 25.93
N PRO A 520 26.10 -25.08 27.20
CA PRO A 520 27.16 -25.94 27.71
C PRO A 520 26.70 -27.39 27.94
N SER A 521 25.39 -27.66 27.92
CA SER A 521 24.83 -29.01 28.07
C SER A 521 24.92 -29.85 26.78
N LEU A 522 25.13 -29.19 25.64
CA LEU A 522 25.45 -29.86 24.39
C LEU A 522 26.95 -30.19 24.41
N LYS A 523 27.30 -31.50 24.48
CA LYS A 523 28.67 -32.01 24.27
C LYS A 523 29.30 -31.32 23.05
N GLU A 524 30.64 -31.20 23.03
CA GLU A 524 31.42 -30.59 21.94
C GLU A 524 30.71 -30.70 20.60
N ILE A 525 30.31 -29.54 20.06
CA ILE A 525 29.48 -29.49 18.86
C ILE A 525 30.24 -30.17 17.73
N ASN A 526 29.87 -31.40 17.38
CA ASN A 526 30.41 -32.12 16.23
C ASN A 526 29.44 -32.01 15.06
N LEU A 527 29.52 -30.90 14.31
CA LEU A 527 28.64 -30.66 13.17
C LEU A 527 28.82 -31.70 12.05
N ILE A 528 29.98 -32.36 11.99
CA ILE A 528 30.32 -33.36 10.96
C ILE A 528 29.39 -34.57 11.09
N GLU A 529 29.01 -34.99 12.30
CA GLU A 529 28.05 -36.09 12.53
C GLU A 529 26.66 -35.78 11.97
N HIS A 530 26.31 -34.49 11.93
CA HIS A 530 25.02 -34.03 11.40
C HIS A 530 25.05 -33.79 9.89
N LEU A 531 26.20 -33.87 9.22
CA LEU A 531 26.37 -33.49 7.81
C LEU A 531 25.41 -34.25 6.88
N SER A 532 25.30 -35.57 7.03
CA SER A 532 24.37 -36.39 6.20
C SER A 532 22.91 -35.96 6.37
N THR A 533 22.54 -35.41 7.53
CA THR A 533 21.21 -34.90 7.82
C THR A 533 21.01 -33.48 7.28
N LEU A 534 22.06 -32.64 7.32
CA LEU A 534 22.02 -31.27 6.80
C LEU A 534 21.94 -31.22 5.27
N ILE A 535 22.51 -32.20 4.55
CA ILE A 535 22.45 -32.27 3.09
C ILE A 535 21.10 -32.86 2.60
N ASP A 536 20.35 -33.52 3.48
CA ASP A 536 19.20 -34.32 3.08
C ASP A 536 17.91 -33.48 2.83
N GLY A 537 17.23 -33.81 1.73
CA GLY A 537 15.88 -33.36 1.39
C GLY A 537 15.71 -31.83 1.34
N ARG A 538 14.54 -31.37 1.81
CA ARG A 538 14.17 -29.94 1.78
C ARG A 538 15.14 -29.06 2.57
N LEU A 539 15.61 -29.53 3.73
CA LEU A 539 16.60 -28.81 4.55
C LEU A 539 17.89 -28.55 3.76
N GLY A 540 18.42 -29.57 3.09
CA GLY A 540 19.60 -29.44 2.25
C GLY A 540 19.38 -28.49 1.08
N ASN A 541 18.23 -28.56 0.41
CA ASN A 541 17.93 -27.64 -0.69
C ASN A 541 17.90 -26.17 -0.24
N GLU A 542 17.28 -25.86 0.89
CA GLU A 542 17.22 -24.50 1.44
C GLU A 542 18.61 -24.01 1.87
N LEU A 543 19.40 -24.84 2.55
CA LEU A 543 20.79 -24.52 2.93
C LEU A 543 21.69 -24.29 1.70
N ASN A 544 21.58 -25.16 0.70
CA ASN A 544 22.34 -25.05 -0.54
C ASN A 544 21.99 -23.76 -1.30
N ALA A 545 20.72 -23.34 -1.30
CA ALA A 545 20.30 -22.08 -1.91
C ALA A 545 20.93 -20.87 -1.20
N LEU A 546 20.93 -20.85 0.14
CA LEU A 546 21.57 -19.80 0.93
C LEU A 546 23.08 -19.74 0.65
N ILE A 547 23.76 -20.89 0.62
CA ILE A 547 25.19 -21.00 0.31
C ILE A 547 25.51 -20.53 -1.11
N LYS A 548 24.78 -21.03 -2.13
CA LYS A 548 24.98 -20.62 -3.52
C LYS A 548 24.76 -19.12 -3.75
N SER A 549 23.94 -18.48 -2.92
CA SER A 549 23.75 -17.03 -2.97
C SER A 549 24.90 -16.22 -2.37
N GLY A 550 25.89 -16.88 -1.75
CA GLY A 550 27.05 -16.28 -1.09
C GLY A 550 26.73 -15.64 0.26
N LYS A 551 25.53 -15.85 0.81
CA LYS A 551 25.12 -15.26 2.10
C LYS A 551 25.74 -16.00 3.29
N ALA A 552 26.08 -17.27 3.13
CA ALA A 552 26.79 -18.05 4.15
C ALA A 552 28.22 -17.58 4.38
N ASP A 553 28.83 -16.92 3.40
CA ASP A 553 30.26 -16.54 3.44
C ASP A 553 30.56 -15.63 4.64
N GLU A 554 29.65 -14.71 4.98
CA GLU A 554 29.79 -13.81 6.14
C GLU A 554 29.68 -14.53 7.49
N LEU A 555 29.03 -15.70 7.54
CA LEU A 555 28.87 -16.45 8.80
C LEU A 555 30.16 -17.16 9.21
N VAL A 556 30.96 -17.56 8.22
CA VAL A 556 32.18 -18.35 8.41
C VAL A 556 33.45 -17.62 7.97
N ASP A 557 33.34 -16.35 7.59
CA ASP A 557 34.44 -15.47 7.18
C ASP A 557 35.26 -15.99 5.98
N GLN A 558 34.67 -16.85 5.14
CA GLN A 558 35.30 -17.38 3.92
C GLN A 558 34.27 -17.82 2.90
N LYS A 559 34.67 -17.91 1.62
CA LYS A 559 33.79 -18.39 0.55
C LYS A 559 33.49 -19.87 0.71
N VAL A 560 32.21 -20.22 0.70
CA VAL A 560 31.75 -21.61 0.73
C VAL A 560 30.77 -21.87 -0.41
N ARG A 561 30.90 -23.01 -1.09
CA ARG A 561 30.12 -23.37 -2.29
C ARG A 561 29.21 -24.56 -2.07
N THR A 562 29.47 -25.35 -1.03
CA THR A 562 28.70 -26.55 -0.70
C THR A 562 28.32 -26.57 0.79
N ILE A 563 27.28 -27.34 1.13
CA ILE A 563 26.89 -27.57 2.53
C ILE A 563 28.05 -28.18 3.31
N THR A 564 28.80 -29.08 2.68
CA THR A 564 30.00 -29.68 3.26
C THR A 564 31.02 -28.61 3.64
N GLU A 565 31.43 -27.76 2.68
CA GLU A 565 32.38 -26.67 2.96
C GLU A 565 31.89 -25.74 4.07
N PHE A 566 30.61 -25.38 4.07
CA PHE A 566 30.01 -24.56 5.11
C PHE A 566 30.08 -25.23 6.50
N VAL A 567 29.72 -26.51 6.60
CA VAL A 567 29.74 -27.26 7.87
C VAL A 567 31.17 -27.37 8.41
N TYR A 568 32.15 -27.68 7.56
CA TYR A 568 33.55 -27.74 7.98
C TYR A 568 34.07 -26.36 8.42
N ALA A 569 33.74 -25.30 7.68
CA ALA A 569 34.11 -23.93 8.01
C ALA A 569 33.52 -23.49 9.37
N LEU A 570 32.24 -23.76 9.57
CA LEU A 570 31.54 -23.43 10.80
C LEU A 570 32.07 -24.25 11.99
N GLN A 571 32.37 -25.54 11.79
CA GLN A 571 33.01 -26.39 12.78
C GLN A 571 34.37 -25.82 13.21
N ALA A 572 35.21 -25.45 12.23
CA ALA A 572 36.53 -24.88 12.50
C ALA A 572 36.43 -23.55 13.28
N LYS A 573 35.47 -22.70 12.93
CA LYS A 573 35.19 -21.45 13.65
C LYS A 573 34.59 -21.69 15.05
N ALA A 574 33.88 -22.80 15.24
CA ALA A 574 33.26 -23.15 16.52
C ALA A 574 34.21 -23.89 17.49
N ALA A 575 35.21 -24.62 16.97
CA ALA A 575 36.19 -25.33 17.78
C ALA A 575 37.18 -24.36 18.45
N PRO A 576 37.66 -24.63 19.69
CA PRO A 576 38.77 -23.90 20.25
C PRO A 576 40.01 -24.11 19.37
N ALA A 577 40.74 -23.03 19.05
CA ALA A 577 42.06 -23.16 18.46
C ALA A 577 42.88 -24.09 19.36
N LEU A 578 43.32 -25.22 18.80
CA LEU A 578 44.37 -26.03 19.40
C LEU A 578 45.57 -25.09 19.58
N GLN A 579 45.83 -24.68 20.83
CA GLN A 579 47.15 -24.18 21.21
C GLN A 579 48.10 -25.35 21.00
N ILE A 580 48.91 -25.26 19.94
CA ILE A 580 50.11 -26.07 19.77
C ILE A 580 51.21 -25.43 20.60
#